data_AF-A0A8J6NHM3-F1
#
_entry.id   AF-A0A8J6NHM3-F1
#
_cell.length_a   1.000
_cell.length_b   1.000
_cell.length_c   1.000
_cell.angle_alpha   90.00
_cell.angle_beta   90.00
_cell.angle_gamma   90.00
#
_symmetry.space_group_name_H-M   'P 1'
#
loop_
_entity.id
_entity.type
_entity.pdbx_description
1 polymer ?
#
loop_
_entity_poly.entity_id
_entity_poly.type
_entity_poly.pdbx_seq_one_letter_code
_entity_poly.pdbx_strand_id
1 'polypeptide(L)'
;MKFTLINTLENFTTLAPAWNALLDESIRNLPFLRHEYLLSWWNTLGGGEWEKGELAIITAHRDEELVGIAPLFLTAHEERQTLLFLGSIEISDFLDFIVR
;
A
#
# COMPACT_ATOMS: atom_id res chain seq x y z
N MET A 1 16.28 -4.03 11.94
CA MET A 1 15.16 -3.58 11.07
C MET A 1 14.06 -3.05 11.96
N LYS A 2 13.46 -1.92 11.58
CA LYS A 2 12.32 -1.30 12.26
C LYS A 2 11.10 -1.37 11.35
N PHE A 3 9.99 -1.83 11.89
CA PHE A 3 8.71 -1.84 11.18
C PHE A 3 7.80 -0.75 11.73
N THR A 4 7.13 -0.02 10.85
CA THR A 4 6.20 1.06 11.22
C THR A 4 4.88 0.85 10.49
N LEU A 5 3.78 0.91 11.24
CA LEU A 5 2.43 0.94 10.69
C LEU A 5 2.07 2.37 10.26
N ILE A 6 1.63 2.49 9.02
CA ILE A 6 1.17 3.72 8.40
C ILE A 6 -0.33 3.58 8.17
N ASN A 7 -1.10 4.24 9.04
CA ASN A 7 -2.56 4.14 9.11
C ASN A 7 -3.28 5.49 8.98
N THR A 8 -2.55 6.55 8.57
CA THR A 8 -3.12 7.87 8.31
C THR A 8 -2.82 8.29 6.88
N LEU A 9 -3.76 9.03 6.27
CA LEU A 9 -3.62 9.55 4.91
C LEU A 9 -2.41 10.50 4.79
N GLU A 10 -2.15 11.30 5.82
CA GLU A 10 -0.99 12.20 5.87
C GLU A 10 0.32 11.41 5.73
N ASN A 11 0.53 10.39 6.58
CA ASN A 11 1.73 9.57 6.55
C ASN A 11 1.83 8.74 5.26
N PHE A 12 0.70 8.27 4.72
CA PHE A 12 0.73 7.61 3.41
C PHE A 12 1.17 8.59 2.31
N THR A 13 0.68 9.82 2.32
CA THR A 13 1.02 10.85 1.32
C THR A 13 2.50 11.24 1.39
N THR A 14 3.08 11.37 2.59
CA THR A 14 4.49 11.75 2.75
C THR A 14 5.47 10.67 2.27
N LEU A 15 5.04 9.41 2.16
CA LEU A 15 5.87 8.33 1.63
C LEU A 15 6.14 8.41 0.13
N ALA A 16 5.42 9.25 -0.64
CA ALA A 16 5.46 9.24 -2.10
C ALA A 16 6.87 9.18 -2.72
N PRO A 17 7.85 10.02 -2.30
CA PRO A 17 9.17 10.00 -2.92
C PRO A 17 9.93 8.70 -2.62
N ALA A 18 9.95 8.29 -1.35
CA ALA A 18 10.67 7.10 -0.91
C ALA A 18 10.02 5.80 -1.43
N TRP A 19 8.70 5.79 -1.55
CA TRP A 19 7.93 4.69 -2.09
C TRP A 19 8.29 4.42 -3.55
N ASN A 20 8.24 5.45 -4.39
CA ASN A 20 8.51 5.29 -5.82
C ASN A 20 10.00 5.01 -6.07
N ALA A 21 10.91 5.60 -5.28
CA ALA A 21 12.34 5.25 -5.34
C ALA A 21 12.58 3.76 -5.02
N LEU A 22 11.93 3.22 -3.97
CA LEU A 22 12.02 1.80 -3.66
C LEU A 22 11.42 0.93 -4.77
N LEU A 23 10.29 1.34 -5.33
CA LEU A 23 9.63 0.61 -6.41
C LEU A 23 10.50 0.55 -7.67
N ASP A 24 11.22 1.62 -7.99
CA ASP A 24 12.12 1.67 -9.14
C ASP A 24 13.28 0.67 -9.03
N GLU A 25 13.69 0.34 -7.81
CA GLU A 25 14.72 -0.66 -7.51
C GLU A 25 14.16 -2.09 -7.33
N SER A 26 12.84 -2.24 -7.25
CA SER A 26 12.17 -3.52 -7.04
C SER A 26 12.15 -4.38 -8.31
N ILE A 27 12.28 -5.70 -8.13
CA ILE A 27 12.05 -6.68 -9.21
C ILE A 27 10.60 -6.63 -9.77
N ARG A 28 9.68 -6.04 -9.00
CA ARG A 28 8.27 -5.82 -9.33
C ARG A 28 7.96 -4.34 -9.58
N ASN A 29 8.74 -3.64 -10.41
CA ASN A 29 8.40 -2.26 -10.83
C ASN A 29 7.16 -2.25 -11.75
N LEU A 30 5.97 -2.27 -11.14
CA LEU A 30 4.68 -2.38 -11.81
C LEU A 30 3.83 -1.13 -11.58
N PRO A 31 3.02 -0.69 -12.56
CA PRO A 31 2.24 0.54 -12.46
C PRO A 31 1.25 0.54 -11.30
N PHE A 32 0.70 -0.63 -10.94
CA PHE A 32 -0.27 -0.76 -9.85
C PHE A 32 0.34 -0.67 -8.45
N LEU A 33 1.67 -0.72 -8.36
CA LEU A 33 2.40 -0.52 -7.10
C LEU A 33 2.89 0.92 -6.94
N ARG A 34 2.70 1.79 -7.94
CA ARG A 34 3.06 3.21 -7.88
C ARG A 34 2.26 3.90 -6.78
N HIS A 35 2.92 4.77 -6.03
CA HIS A 35 2.30 5.49 -4.92
C HIS A 35 1.04 6.23 -5.34
N GLU A 36 1.11 7.00 -6.44
CA GLU A 36 0.00 7.83 -6.89
C GLU A 36 -1.22 7.03 -7.34
N TYR A 37 -1.00 5.81 -7.86
CA TYR A 37 -2.06 4.91 -8.26
C TYR A 37 -2.80 4.39 -7.01
N LEU A 38 -2.06 3.86 -6.03
CA LEU A 38 -2.62 3.33 -4.80
C LEU A 38 -3.27 4.42 -3.93
N LEU A 39 -2.72 5.64 -3.93
CA LEU A 39 -3.33 6.79 -3.27
C LEU A 39 -4.66 7.18 -3.92
N SER A 40 -4.72 7.19 -5.25
CA SER A 40 -5.95 7.47 -5.99
C SER A 40 -7.01 6.39 -5.76
N TRP A 41 -6.58 5.12 -5.75
CA TRP A 41 -7.43 3.98 -5.40
C TRP A 41 -7.99 4.15 -3.98
N TRP A 42 -7.14 4.47 -3.00
CA TRP A 42 -7.54 4.66 -1.60
C TRP A 42 -8.55 5.79 -1.42
N ASN A 43 -8.33 6.92 -2.08
CA ASN A 43 -9.23 8.09 -2.00
C ASN A 43 -10.64 7.80 -2.50
N THR A 44 -10.82 6.73 -3.29
CA THR A 44 -12.12 6.30 -3.80
C THR A 44 -12.55 4.94 -3.24
N LEU A 45 -11.73 4.31 -2.39
CA LEU A 45 -11.92 2.94 -1.92
C LEU A 45 -12.25 1.98 -3.08
N GLY A 46 -11.44 2.01 -4.12
CA GLY A 46 -11.65 1.20 -5.32
C GLY A 46 -12.85 1.64 -6.15
N GLY A 47 -13.07 2.95 -6.29
CA GLY A 47 -14.24 3.47 -7.03
C GLY A 47 -15.58 3.22 -6.33
N GLY A 48 -15.57 3.05 -5.00
CA GLY A 48 -16.73 2.71 -4.19
C GLY A 48 -16.98 1.21 -4.05
N GLU A 49 -16.04 0.36 -4.49
CA GLU A 49 -16.09 -1.09 -4.26
C GLU A 49 -16.16 -1.42 -2.76
N TRP A 50 -15.49 -0.64 -1.92
CA TRP A 50 -15.51 -0.81 -0.48
C TRP A 50 -16.27 0.32 0.22
N GLU A 51 -17.22 -0.05 1.09
CA GLU A 51 -17.94 0.93 1.93
C GLU A 51 -17.04 1.57 2.99
N LYS A 52 -16.04 0.82 3.47
CA LYS A 52 -15.10 1.25 4.51
C LYS A 52 -13.76 0.53 4.39
N GLY A 53 -12.73 1.14 4.93
CA GLY A 53 -11.43 0.52 5.10
C GLY A 53 -10.55 1.30 6.06
N GLU A 54 -9.54 0.65 6.60
CA GLU A 54 -8.48 1.27 7.42
C GLU A 54 -7.12 1.03 6.77
N LEU A 55 -6.32 2.08 6.61
CA LEU A 55 -4.96 1.95 6.09
C LEU A 55 -4.14 1.05 7.02
N ALA A 56 -3.46 0.07 6.44
CA ALA A 56 -2.62 -0.87 7.16
C ALA A 56 -1.27 -1.07 6.46
N ILE A 57 -0.68 0.02 5.94
CA ILE A 57 0.58 -0.05 5.22
C ILE A 57 1.71 -0.30 6.22
N ILE A 58 2.52 -1.33 6.01
CA ILE A 58 3.70 -1.59 6.83
C ILE A 58 4.94 -1.19 6.07
N THR A 59 5.77 -0.36 6.68
CA THR A 59 7.09 0.00 6.15
C THR A 59 8.19 -0.71 6.93
N ALA A 60 9.22 -1.16 6.24
CA ALA A 60 10.40 -1.77 6.82
C ALA A 60 11.60 -0.86 6.57
N HIS A 61 12.26 -0.42 7.65
CA HIS A 61 13.47 0.39 7.58
C HIS A 61 14.69 -0.38 8.11
N ARG A 62 15.81 -0.24 7.42
CA ARG A 62 17.14 -0.59 7.92
C ARG A 62 17.85 0.73 8.18
N ASP A 63 18.07 1.03 9.46
CA ASP A 63 18.50 2.37 9.90
C ASP A 63 17.51 3.45 9.42
N GLU A 64 17.95 4.43 8.64
CA GLU A 64 17.08 5.48 8.07
C GLU A 64 16.52 5.10 6.68
N GLU A 65 16.91 3.95 6.17
CA GLU A 65 16.65 3.56 4.79
C GLU A 65 15.39 2.70 4.67
N LEU A 66 14.45 3.11 3.82
CA LEU A 66 13.25 2.33 3.50
C LEU A 66 13.62 1.16 2.57
N VAL A 67 13.47 -0.08 3.05
CA VAL A 67 13.87 -1.31 2.33
C VAL A 67 12.70 -2.21 1.96
N GLY A 68 11.50 -1.93 2.47
CA GLY A 68 10.33 -2.74 2.19
C GLY A 68 9.02 -2.04 2.52
N ILE A 69 7.98 -2.37 1.76
CA ILE A 69 6.62 -1.87 1.93
C ILE A 69 5.64 -3.02 1.71
N ALA A 70 4.71 -3.19 2.65
CA ALA A 70 3.52 -4.01 2.48
C ALA A 70 2.30 -3.09 2.30
N PRO A 71 1.80 -2.88 1.06
CA PRO A 71 0.67 -2.00 0.77
C PRO A 71 -0.63 -2.73 1.14
N LEU A 72 -1.12 -2.56 2.37
CA LEU A 72 -2.31 -3.27 2.86
C LEU A 72 -3.36 -2.30 3.40
N PHE A 73 -4.60 -2.78 3.45
CA PHE A 73 -5.70 -2.16 4.17
C PHE A 73 -6.57 -3.22 4.84
N LEU A 74 -7.20 -2.86 5.95
CA LEU A 74 -8.14 -3.70 6.69
C LEU A 74 -9.57 -3.32 6.27
N THR A 75 -10.40 -4.31 5.97
CA THR A 75 -11.83 -4.10 5.68
C THR A 75 -12.68 -5.30 6.10
N ALA A 76 -14.00 -5.19 5.95
CA ALA A 76 -14.91 -6.33 6.05
C ALA A 76 -15.13 -6.92 4.65
N HIS A 77 -14.75 -8.17 4.47
CA HIS A 77 -14.99 -8.94 3.25
C HIS A 77 -15.65 -10.27 3.64
N GLU A 78 -16.76 -10.63 2.99
CA GLU A 78 -17.54 -11.84 3.33
C GLU A 78 -17.86 -11.96 4.83
N GLU A 79 -18.33 -10.87 5.43
CA GLU A 79 -18.66 -10.76 6.86
C GLU A 79 -17.48 -10.98 7.84
N ARG A 80 -16.24 -10.94 7.34
CA ARG A 80 -15.02 -11.12 8.16
C ARG A 80 -14.07 -9.94 8.02
N GLN A 81 -13.43 -9.58 9.14
CA GLN A 81 -12.30 -8.65 9.12
C GLN A 81 -11.14 -9.30 8.35
N THR A 82 -10.73 -8.65 7.27
CA THR A 82 -9.78 -9.20 6.30
C THR A 82 -8.74 -8.13 5.96
N LEU A 83 -7.48 -8.54 5.99
CA LEU A 83 -6.36 -7.72 5.55
C LEU A 83 -6.11 -8.04 4.06
N LEU A 84 -6.25 -7.03 3.21
CA LEU A 84 -6.13 -7.15 1.75
C LEU A 84 -5.01 -6.23 1.25
N PHE A 85 -4.50 -6.51 0.05
CA PHE A 85 -3.62 -5.56 -0.63
C PHE A 85 -4.38 -4.31 -1.00
N LEU A 86 -3.77 -3.15 -0.76
CA LEU A 86 -4.26 -1.88 -1.25
C LEU A 86 -4.33 -1.94 -2.78
N GLY A 87 -5.50 -1.66 -3.36
CA GLY A 87 -5.78 -1.90 -4.78
C GLY A 87 -6.67 -3.10 -5.07
N SER A 88 -6.89 -4.00 -4.10
CA SER A 88 -7.78 -5.17 -4.26
C SER A 88 -9.25 -4.74 -4.34
N ILE A 89 -10.15 -5.50 -4.98
CA ILE A 89 -9.93 -6.82 -5.59
C ILE A 89 -9.93 -6.76 -7.13
N GLU A 90 -10.83 -6.03 -7.76
CA GLU A 90 -11.10 -6.25 -9.21
C GLU A 90 -10.25 -5.40 -10.17
N ILE A 91 -9.77 -4.23 -9.73
CA ILE A 91 -9.20 -3.22 -10.65
C ILE A 91 -7.69 -3.40 -10.87
N SER A 92 -6.97 -3.92 -9.86
CA SER A 92 -5.50 -3.96 -9.88
C SER A 92 -4.98 -5.39 -9.94
N ASP A 93 -4.21 -5.70 -10.99
CA ASP A 93 -3.49 -6.96 -11.09
C ASP A 93 -2.10 -6.87 -10.41
N PHE A 94 -1.54 -8.03 -10.06
CA PHE A 94 -0.15 -8.16 -9.60
C PHE A 94 0.25 -7.27 -8.41
N LEU A 95 -0.67 -7.06 -7.47
CA LEU A 95 -0.35 -6.48 -6.17
C LEU A 95 0.64 -7.39 -5.43
N ASP A 96 1.61 -6.78 -4.76
CA ASP A 96 2.73 -7.49 -4.13
C ASP A 96 3.34 -6.60 -3.04
N PHE A 97 4.28 -7.16 -2.29
CA PHE A 97 5.18 -6.36 -1.46
C PHE A 97 6.23 -5.69 -2.33
N ILE A 98 6.59 -4.46 -1.97
CA ILE A 98 7.66 -3.72 -2.63
C ILE A 98 8.90 -3.91 -1.77
N VAL A 99 9.90 -4.59 -2.32
CA VAL A 99 11.16 -4.88 -1.63
C VAL A 99 12.33 -4.65 -2.57
N ARG A 100 13.47 -4.35 -1.98
CA ARG A 100 14.76 -4.39 -2.66
C ARG A 100 15.38 -5.79 -2.66
#